data_AF-A0A8H4A7A5-F1
#
_entry.id   AF-A0A8H4A7A5-F1
#
_cell.length_a   1.000
_cell.length_b   1.000
_cell.length_c   1.000
_cell.angle_alpha   90.00
_cell.angle_beta   90.00
_cell.angle_gamma   90.00
#
_symmetry.space_group_name_H-M   'P 1'
#
loop_
_entity.id
_entity.type
_entity.pdbx_description
1 polymer ?
#
loop_
_entity_poly.entity_id
_entity_poly.type
_entity_poly.pdbx_seq_one_letter_code
_entity_poly.pdbx_strand_id
1 'polypeptide(L)'
;MIEKLPDECLLEIFNNLQEGSLFSCLLVNRHCCIINVPLLWKTAGNYLSKRSLIETCLLSLNTEEQALIPSQVILPNHPKPSFEYTNFITSISDRLNVGIVDWFNYYNRTVDYGVNVLRNAIRCSLITMSLRTSKNLIYLKTNGAIYEQIIKDLSRNNTIMIFELHNSNLNSKGTTILQDAIIQNTALTYLNLYNFTESTEDLCNSVADALCGKALGNALCKNVALTYLNLSENSIGSKGGKALAKAFYKNTTLNHLDIYYNYLGPEGGLALGKALNGNTTLISLDFDGNDIGTKAEMYLQKFSV
;
A
#
# COMPACT_ATOMS: atom_id res chain seq x y z
N MET A 1 -33.30 2.87 11.92
CA MET A 1 -34.32 2.21 12.77
C MET A 1 -33.70 0.94 13.30
N ILE A 2 -33.57 0.81 14.61
CA ILE A 2 -33.16 -0.45 15.25
C ILE A 2 -34.43 -1.30 15.27
N GLU A 3 -34.49 -2.37 14.48
CA GLU A 3 -35.54 -3.39 14.64
C GLU A 3 -35.47 -3.91 16.07
N LYS A 4 -36.62 -3.97 16.76
CA LYS A 4 -36.70 -4.49 18.13
C LYS A 4 -36.18 -5.93 18.13
N LEU A 5 -35.05 -6.14 18.80
CA LEU A 5 -34.51 -7.48 19.07
C LEU A 5 -35.51 -8.26 19.94
N PRO A 6 -35.60 -9.59 19.78
CA PRO A 6 -36.48 -10.43 20.61
C PRO A 6 -36.17 -10.27 22.11
N ASP A 7 -37.21 -10.38 22.96
CA ASP A 7 -37.14 -10.19 24.43
C ASP A 7 -36.14 -11.12 25.17
N GLU A 8 -35.50 -12.05 24.47
CA GLU A 8 -34.60 -13.09 24.99
C GLU A 8 -33.10 -12.79 24.81
N CYS A 9 -32.76 -11.64 24.25
CA CYS A 9 -31.38 -11.21 24.00
C CYS A 9 -30.90 -10.16 25.01
N LEU A 10 -29.82 -10.46 25.74
CA LEU A 10 -29.10 -9.45 26.53
C LEU A 10 -28.16 -8.69 25.59
N LEU A 11 -28.33 -7.37 25.54
CA LEU A 11 -27.43 -6.46 24.84
C LEU A 11 -26.35 -6.01 25.83
N GLU A 12 -25.14 -6.56 25.72
CA GLU A 12 -24.00 -6.06 26.47
C GLU A 12 -23.17 -5.19 25.52
N ILE A 13 -23.30 -3.87 25.68
CA ILE A 13 -22.48 -2.90 24.97
C ILE A 13 -21.10 -2.92 25.62
N PHE A 14 -20.06 -3.32 24.89
CA PHE A 14 -18.71 -3.13 25.39
C PHE A 14 -18.41 -1.64 25.34
N ASN A 15 -18.36 -1.00 26.51
CA ASN A 15 -18.00 0.41 26.64
C ASN A 15 -16.57 0.72 26.15
N ASN A 16 -15.76 -0.31 25.85
CA ASN A 16 -14.38 -0.19 25.39
C ASN A 16 -14.22 0.50 24.02
N LEU A 17 -15.32 0.62 23.25
CA LEU A 17 -15.34 1.35 21.98
C LEU A 17 -16.38 2.49 21.96
N GLN A 18 -16.86 2.95 23.12
CA GLN A 18 -17.95 3.95 23.19
C GLN A 18 -17.46 5.38 22.89
N GLU A 19 -17.21 5.71 21.61
CA GLU A 19 -16.91 7.08 21.18
C GLU A 19 -17.77 7.50 19.99
N GLY A 20 -18.82 8.28 20.28
CA GLY A 20 -19.77 8.78 19.27
C GLY A 20 -20.69 7.68 18.75
N SER A 21 -20.45 7.22 17.51
CA SER A 21 -21.25 6.17 16.85
C SER A 21 -20.52 4.81 16.76
N LEU A 22 -19.30 4.72 17.29
CA LEU A 22 -18.51 3.51 17.39
C LEU A 22 -19.02 2.72 18.61
N PHE A 23 -19.45 1.46 18.44
CA PHE A 23 -19.81 0.56 19.53
C PHE A 23 -19.55 -0.88 19.08
N SER A 24 -18.94 -1.71 19.92
CA SER A 24 -19.04 -3.17 19.79
C SER A 24 -20.16 -3.67 20.70
N CYS A 25 -21.13 -4.39 20.12
CA CYS A 25 -22.22 -5.00 20.87
C CYS A 25 -22.03 -6.52 20.90
N LEU A 26 -22.13 -7.11 22.09
CA LEU A 26 -22.31 -8.54 22.25
C LEU A 26 -23.83 -8.83 22.26
N LEU A 27 -24.28 -9.80 21.46
CA LEU A 27 -25.64 -10.34 21.54
C LEU A 27 -25.56 -11.72 22.18
N VAL A 28 -26.02 -11.83 23.42
CA VAL A 28 -26.02 -13.08 24.19
C VAL A 28 -27.45 -13.60 24.31
N ASN A 29 -27.72 -14.79 23.79
CA ASN A 29 -28.97 -15.53 24.04
C ASN A 29 -28.78 -16.48 25.25
N ARG A 30 -29.82 -16.69 26.07
CA ARG A 30 -29.86 -17.56 27.27
C ARG A 30 -29.36 -18.99 27.06
N HIS A 31 -29.22 -19.48 25.84
CA HIS A 31 -28.69 -20.81 25.51
C HIS A 31 -27.15 -20.87 25.31
N CYS A 32 -26.38 -19.88 25.79
CA CYS A 32 -24.92 -19.80 25.68
C CYS A 32 -24.37 -19.73 24.24
N CYS A 33 -25.21 -19.46 23.25
CA CYS A 33 -24.74 -19.10 21.91
C CYS A 33 -24.33 -17.63 21.91
N ILE A 34 -23.03 -17.37 21.95
CA ILE A 34 -22.46 -16.02 21.76
C ILE A 34 -22.62 -15.68 20.28
N ILE A 35 -23.49 -14.72 19.96
CA ILE A 35 -23.56 -14.13 18.62
C ILE A 35 -22.80 -12.80 18.67
N ASN A 36 -21.56 -12.82 18.19
CA ASN A 36 -20.84 -11.58 17.90
C ASN A 36 -21.51 -10.92 16.70
N VAL A 37 -22.39 -9.94 16.94
CA VAL A 37 -22.95 -9.10 15.86
C VAL A 37 -22.08 -7.84 15.78
N PRO A 38 -21.12 -7.77 14.85
CA PRO A 38 -20.40 -6.53 14.59
C PRO A 38 -21.38 -5.50 14.01
N LEU A 39 -21.93 -4.64 14.85
CA LEU A 39 -22.63 -3.43 14.41
C LEU A 39 -21.61 -2.35 14.02
N LEU A 40 -20.68 -2.66 13.10
CA LEU A 40 -19.63 -1.71 12.70
C LEU A 40 -19.35 -1.75 11.18
N TRP A 41 -20.13 -0.88 10.52
CA TRP A 41 -19.78 0.07 9.47
C TRP A 41 -19.26 -0.39 8.09
N LYS A 42 -19.93 0.14 7.08
CA LYS A 42 -19.60 0.09 5.65
C LYS A 42 -18.23 0.71 5.30
N THR A 43 -17.53 1.36 6.25
CA THR A 43 -16.30 2.14 6.03
C THR A 43 -15.32 2.14 7.23
N ALA A 44 -15.01 1.00 7.84
CA ALA A 44 -14.11 0.94 9.01
C ALA A 44 -12.72 1.59 8.76
N GLY A 45 -12.21 1.55 7.53
CA GLY A 45 -10.95 2.22 7.14
C GLY A 45 -10.91 3.73 7.42
N ASN A 46 -12.05 4.43 7.40
CA ASN A 46 -12.13 5.87 7.72
C ASN A 46 -11.86 6.15 9.21
N TYR A 47 -12.03 5.14 10.06
CA TYR A 47 -11.87 5.24 11.51
C TYR A 47 -10.49 4.80 12.00
N LEU A 48 -9.58 4.42 11.10
CA LEU A 48 -8.16 4.22 11.44
C LEU A 48 -7.49 5.48 12.00
N SER A 49 -8.14 6.64 11.92
CA SER A 49 -7.74 7.87 12.60
C SER A 49 -8.04 7.90 14.11
N LYS A 50 -8.77 6.91 14.63
CA LYS A 50 -9.19 6.85 16.04
C LYS A 50 -8.25 6.02 16.88
N ARG A 51 -7.81 6.59 18.01
CA ARG A 51 -6.94 5.94 18.99
C ARG A 51 -7.44 4.56 19.44
N SER A 52 -8.73 4.44 19.77
CA SER A 52 -9.33 3.20 20.28
C SER A 52 -9.27 2.05 19.28
N LEU A 53 -9.41 2.34 17.98
CA LEU A 53 -9.24 1.34 16.93
C LEU A 53 -7.77 0.94 16.78
N ILE A 54 -6.83 1.88 16.85
CA ILE A 54 -5.40 1.56 16.85
C ILE A 54 -5.03 0.65 18.02
N GLU A 55 -5.53 0.96 19.21
CA GLU A 55 -5.30 0.14 20.41
C GLU A 55 -5.83 -1.29 20.23
N THR A 56 -7.05 -1.42 19.68
CA THR A 56 -7.67 -2.72 19.34
C THR A 56 -6.82 -3.50 18.33
N CYS A 57 -6.29 -2.83 17.31
CA CYS A 57 -5.42 -3.47 16.31
C CYS A 57 -4.08 -3.88 16.91
N LEU A 58 -3.49 -3.08 17.81
CA LEU A 58 -2.25 -3.40 18.51
C LEU A 58 -2.38 -4.65 19.40
N LEU A 59 -3.54 -4.82 20.06
CA LEU A 59 -3.85 -6.05 20.82
C LEU A 59 -3.96 -7.30 19.94
N SER A 60 -4.10 -7.13 18.63
CA SER A 60 -4.27 -8.24 17.68
C SER A 60 -2.97 -8.70 17.03
N LEU A 61 -1.86 -8.02 17.30
CA LEU A 61 -0.53 -8.37 16.78
C LEU A 61 -0.07 -9.73 17.31
N ASN A 62 0.51 -10.55 16.44
CA ASN A 62 1.21 -11.77 16.85
C ASN A 62 2.64 -11.45 17.33
N THR A 63 3.37 -12.48 17.79
CA THR A 63 4.74 -12.31 18.29
C THR A 63 5.70 -11.71 17.25
N GLU A 64 5.59 -12.09 15.98
CA GLU A 64 6.45 -11.58 14.91
C GLU A 64 6.21 -10.09 14.62
N GLU A 65 4.94 -9.68 14.60
CA GLU A 65 4.54 -8.28 14.37
C GLU A 65 4.86 -7.40 15.58
N GLN A 66 4.73 -7.91 16.80
CA GLN A 66 5.16 -7.21 18.01
C GLN A 66 6.68 -7.03 18.02
N ALA A 67 7.46 -8.02 17.53
CA ALA A 67 8.92 -7.94 17.47
C ALA A 67 9.44 -6.84 16.51
N LEU A 68 8.61 -6.35 15.59
CA LEU A 68 8.96 -5.19 14.76
C LEU A 68 8.92 -3.88 15.55
N ILE A 69 8.17 -3.83 16.65
CA ILE A 69 7.98 -2.63 17.47
C ILE A 69 9.10 -2.56 18.52
N PRO A 70 9.93 -1.50 18.53
CA PRO A 70 10.99 -1.36 19.52
C PRO A 70 10.43 -1.30 20.95
N SER A 71 11.17 -1.87 21.90
CA SER A 71 10.74 -2.02 23.29
C SER A 71 10.50 -0.71 24.05
N GLN A 72 10.91 0.44 23.48
CA GLN A 72 10.58 1.76 24.03
C GLN A 72 9.09 2.10 23.90
N VAL A 73 8.34 1.41 23.03
CA VAL A 73 6.90 1.62 22.86
C VAL A 73 6.13 0.75 23.86
N ILE A 74 5.33 1.39 24.70
CA ILE A 74 4.43 0.70 25.61
C ILE A 74 3.18 0.27 24.83
N LEU A 75 3.05 -1.04 24.61
CA LEU A 75 1.88 -1.64 23.96
C LEU A 75 0.71 -1.81 24.93
N PRO A 76 -0.55 -1.81 24.44
CA PRO A 76 -1.69 -2.10 25.28
C PRO A 76 -1.62 -3.53 25.83
N ASN A 77 -2.06 -3.72 27.07
CA ASN A 77 -1.93 -4.99 27.81
C ASN A 77 -3.27 -5.62 28.22
N HIS A 78 -4.37 -5.13 27.65
CA HIS A 78 -5.71 -5.66 27.88
C HIS A 78 -5.96 -6.96 27.10
N PRO A 79 -6.96 -7.78 27.47
CA PRO A 79 -7.29 -8.98 26.71
C PRO A 79 -7.60 -8.68 25.25
N LYS A 80 -7.08 -9.51 24.35
CA LYS A 80 -7.36 -9.40 22.90
C LYS A 80 -8.87 -9.50 22.67
N PRO A 81 -9.45 -8.63 21.82
CA PRO A 81 -10.84 -8.73 21.43
C PRO A 81 -11.19 -10.11 20.83
N SER A 82 -12.37 -10.65 21.13
CA SER A 82 -12.86 -11.95 20.66
C SER A 82 -13.29 -11.98 19.19
N PHE A 83 -13.14 -10.87 18.47
CA PHE A 83 -13.70 -10.66 17.14
C PHE A 83 -12.63 -10.29 16.10
N GLU A 84 -12.81 -10.73 14.84
CA GLU A 84 -11.89 -10.46 13.73
C GLU A 84 -12.20 -9.11 13.05
N TYR A 85 -11.78 -8.00 13.66
CA TYR A 85 -12.04 -6.63 13.16
C TYR A 85 -11.40 -6.32 11.80
N THR A 86 -10.32 -7.02 11.45
CA THR A 86 -9.54 -6.72 10.24
C THR A 86 -10.29 -7.05 8.95
N ASN A 87 -11.23 -7.99 8.99
CA ASN A 87 -12.11 -8.30 7.86
C ASN A 87 -13.05 -7.14 7.47
N PHE A 88 -13.22 -6.13 8.34
CA PHE A 88 -14.03 -4.94 8.06
C PHE A 88 -13.19 -3.78 7.52
N ILE A 89 -11.86 -3.89 7.63
CA ILE A 89 -10.92 -2.91 7.09
C ILE A 89 -10.67 -3.26 5.62
N THR A 90 -11.42 -2.60 4.75
CA THR A 90 -11.28 -2.74 3.29
C THR A 90 -10.25 -1.80 2.67
N SER A 91 -9.80 -0.80 3.45
CA SER A 91 -8.86 0.22 3.00
C SER A 91 -7.98 0.70 4.15
N ILE A 92 -6.66 0.73 3.91
CA ILE A 92 -5.67 1.40 4.75
C ILE A 92 -5.15 2.61 3.99
N SER A 93 -5.30 3.80 4.58
CA SER A 93 -4.87 5.08 4.00
C SER A 93 -4.07 5.91 5.01
N ASP A 94 -3.77 7.16 4.68
CA ASP A 94 -3.07 8.11 5.57
C ASP A 94 -3.78 8.29 6.93
N ARG A 95 -5.07 7.91 7.03
CA ARG A 95 -5.82 7.86 8.30
C ARG A 95 -5.15 6.98 9.35
N LEU A 96 -4.49 5.88 8.94
CA LEU A 96 -3.73 5.02 9.86
C LEU A 96 -2.63 5.81 10.55
N ASN A 97 -1.90 6.66 9.81
CA ASN A 97 -0.84 7.48 10.38
C ASN A 97 -1.41 8.49 11.40
N VAL A 98 -2.57 9.09 11.10
CA VAL A 98 -3.25 10.00 12.05
C VAL A 98 -3.58 9.28 13.36
N GLY A 99 -4.15 8.08 13.28
CA GLY A 99 -4.48 7.30 14.48
C GLY A 99 -3.24 6.87 15.26
N ILE A 100 -2.18 6.44 14.57
CA ILE A 100 -0.91 6.07 15.21
C ILE A 100 -0.30 7.27 15.94
N VAL A 101 -0.30 8.46 15.33
CA VAL A 101 0.19 9.69 15.96
C VAL A 101 -0.62 10.01 17.22
N ASP A 102 -1.95 9.97 17.13
CA ASP A 102 -2.84 10.25 18.25
C ASP A 102 -2.68 9.22 19.40
N TRP A 103 -2.60 7.93 19.07
CA TRP A 103 -2.35 6.87 20.05
C TRP A 103 -0.97 6.99 20.70
N PHE A 104 0.08 7.20 19.89
CA PHE A 104 1.45 7.31 20.37
C PHE A 104 1.61 8.51 21.30
N ASN A 105 1.08 9.68 20.92
CA ASN A 105 1.15 10.90 21.73
C ASN A 105 0.32 10.83 23.00
N TYR A 106 -0.63 9.90 23.11
CA TYR A 106 -1.38 9.73 24.34
C TYR A 106 -0.63 8.85 25.34
N TYR A 107 -0.11 7.71 24.90
CA TYR A 107 0.47 6.69 25.78
C TYR A 107 2.01 6.72 25.88
N ASN A 108 2.71 7.31 24.91
CA ASN A 108 4.18 7.30 24.81
C ASN A 108 4.77 8.73 24.84
N ARG A 109 4.19 9.61 25.67
CA ARG A 109 4.53 11.05 25.75
C ARG A 109 5.97 11.38 26.15
N THR A 110 6.66 10.44 26.78
CA THR A 110 8.01 10.65 27.33
C THR A 110 9.11 10.32 26.32
N VAL A 111 8.76 9.95 25.09
CA VAL A 111 9.73 9.57 24.06
C VAL A 111 10.01 10.77 23.15
N ASP A 112 11.15 11.41 23.35
CA ASP A 112 11.50 12.65 22.63
C ASP A 112 12.41 12.41 21.40
N TYR A 113 13.14 11.29 21.35
CA TYR A 113 14.06 10.97 20.25
C TYR A 113 13.57 9.78 19.42
N GLY A 114 13.71 9.86 18.10
CA GLY A 114 13.41 8.73 17.19
C GLY A 114 11.91 8.43 17.01
N VAL A 115 11.02 9.35 17.39
CA VAL A 115 9.55 9.17 17.33
C VAL A 115 9.06 8.70 15.96
N ASN A 116 9.62 9.25 14.87
CA ASN A 116 9.25 8.85 13.51
C ASN A 116 9.59 7.38 13.22
N VAL A 117 10.73 6.89 13.72
CA VAL A 117 11.14 5.48 13.57
C VAL A 117 10.17 4.57 14.34
N LEU A 118 9.79 4.94 15.56
CA LEU A 118 8.85 4.16 16.37
C LEU A 118 7.45 4.11 15.76
N ARG A 119 6.93 5.26 15.29
CA ARG A 119 5.64 5.32 14.59
C ARG A 119 5.66 4.52 13.28
N ASN A 120 6.78 4.53 12.56
CA ASN A 120 6.97 3.70 11.36
C ASN A 120 6.97 2.21 11.69
N ALA A 121 7.63 1.79 12.78
CA ALA A 121 7.60 0.41 13.23
C ALA A 121 6.17 -0.07 13.58
N ILE A 122 5.42 0.73 14.35
CA ILE A 122 4.01 0.46 14.67
C ILE A 122 3.18 0.31 13.39
N ARG A 123 3.33 1.25 12.45
CA ARG A 123 2.63 1.24 11.18
C ARG A 123 2.91 -0.03 10.38
N CYS A 124 4.16 -0.48 10.36
CA CYS A 124 4.56 -1.69 9.66
C CYS A 124 3.96 -2.94 10.31
N SER A 125 3.99 -3.06 11.64
CA SER A 125 3.32 -4.14 12.36
C SER A 125 1.83 -4.20 12.05
N LEU A 126 1.15 -3.05 12.05
CA LEU A 126 -0.29 -2.98 11.78
C LEU A 126 -0.63 -3.33 10.31
N ILE A 127 0.20 -2.92 9.35
CA ILE A 127 0.04 -3.30 7.94
C ILE A 127 0.30 -4.79 7.75
N THR A 128 1.39 -5.35 8.30
CA THR A 128 1.69 -6.80 8.25
C THR A 128 0.54 -7.61 8.86
N MET A 129 0.04 -7.19 10.01
CA MET A 129 -1.12 -7.82 10.65
C MET A 129 -2.37 -7.77 9.77
N SER A 130 -2.62 -6.63 9.10
CA SER A 130 -3.76 -6.47 8.20
C SER A 130 -3.63 -7.35 6.95
N LEU A 131 -2.43 -7.46 6.37
CA LEU A 131 -2.14 -8.34 5.24
C LEU A 131 -2.31 -9.82 5.59
N ARG A 132 -1.97 -10.22 6.82
CA ARG A 132 -2.11 -11.59 7.30
C ARG A 132 -3.57 -11.96 7.62
N THR A 133 -4.35 -11.02 8.15
CA THR A 133 -5.65 -11.35 8.75
C THR A 133 -6.86 -10.90 7.93
N SER A 134 -6.74 -9.85 7.12
CA SER A 134 -7.89 -9.32 6.37
C SER A 134 -8.13 -10.10 5.08
N LYS A 135 -9.36 -10.58 4.91
CA LYS A 135 -9.84 -11.20 3.67
C LYS A 135 -10.48 -10.21 2.71
N ASN A 136 -10.63 -8.94 3.10
CA ASN A 136 -11.38 -7.93 2.36
C ASN A 136 -10.59 -6.63 2.12
N LEU A 137 -9.29 -6.59 2.47
CA LEU A 137 -8.44 -5.42 2.24
C LEU A 137 -8.16 -5.24 0.74
N ILE A 138 -8.77 -4.24 0.13
CA ILE A 138 -8.69 -3.96 -1.32
C ILE A 138 -7.69 -2.84 -1.61
N TYR A 139 -7.59 -1.86 -0.72
CA TYR A 139 -6.77 -0.66 -0.89
C TYR A 139 -5.71 -0.57 0.20
N LEU A 140 -4.45 -0.42 -0.18
CA LEU A 140 -3.35 -0.17 0.72
C LEU A 140 -2.55 1.03 0.24
N LYS A 141 -2.51 2.10 1.03
CA LYS A 141 -1.59 3.22 0.87
C LYS A 141 -0.61 3.27 2.02
N THR A 142 0.66 3.41 1.70
CA THR A 142 1.75 3.55 2.66
C THR A 142 2.90 4.36 2.05
N ASN A 143 3.76 4.91 2.90
CA ASN A 143 4.83 5.82 2.51
C ASN A 143 6.13 5.60 3.30
N GLY A 144 7.25 6.07 2.75
CA GLY A 144 8.56 6.06 3.42
C GLY A 144 9.26 4.70 3.35
N ALA A 145 10.28 4.51 4.21
CA ALA A 145 11.07 3.28 4.26
C ALA A 145 10.19 2.07 4.59
N ILE A 146 9.72 1.40 3.55
CA ILE A 146 8.90 0.21 3.69
C ILE A 146 9.79 -0.95 4.02
N TYR A 147 9.40 -1.65 5.08
CA TYR A 147 9.99 -2.91 5.44
C TYR A 147 9.72 -3.88 4.30
N GLU A 148 10.78 -4.46 3.75
CA GLU A 148 10.74 -5.52 2.72
C GLU A 148 9.65 -6.57 2.97
N GLN A 149 9.31 -6.81 4.23
CA GLN A 149 8.23 -7.69 4.65
C GLN A 149 6.87 -7.33 4.04
N ILE A 150 6.47 -6.06 3.98
CA ILE A 150 5.18 -5.64 3.40
C ILE A 150 5.11 -6.01 1.92
N ILE A 151 6.21 -5.81 1.19
CA ILE A 151 6.29 -6.14 -0.24
C ILE A 151 6.29 -7.68 -0.42
N LYS A 152 6.98 -8.42 0.45
CA LYS A 152 6.93 -9.89 0.45
C LYS A 152 5.51 -10.40 0.72
N ASP A 153 4.81 -9.82 1.69
CA ASP A 153 3.44 -10.22 2.03
C ASP A 153 2.48 -9.92 0.86
N LEU A 154 2.74 -8.86 0.09
CA LEU A 154 2.02 -8.55 -1.14
C LEU A 154 2.07 -9.65 -2.20
N SER A 155 3.17 -10.44 -2.25
CA SER A 155 3.30 -11.56 -3.20
C SER A 155 2.29 -12.69 -2.96
N ARG A 156 1.84 -12.84 -1.70
CA ARG A 156 0.89 -13.88 -1.27
C ARG A 156 -0.52 -13.33 -1.11
N ASN A 157 -0.67 -12.01 -1.12
CA ASN A 157 -1.95 -11.35 -1.00
C ASN A 157 -2.71 -11.40 -2.32
N ASN A 158 -4.00 -11.74 -2.26
CA ASN A 158 -4.89 -11.84 -3.40
C ASN A 158 -6.14 -10.94 -3.27
N THR A 159 -6.14 -10.04 -2.29
CA THR A 159 -7.28 -9.16 -1.99
C THR A 159 -7.01 -7.71 -2.38
N ILE A 160 -5.76 -7.26 -2.27
CA ILE A 160 -5.34 -5.90 -2.60
C ILE A 160 -5.33 -5.75 -4.11
N MET A 161 -6.19 -4.85 -4.58
CA MET A 161 -6.29 -4.46 -5.98
C MET A 161 -5.58 -3.14 -6.26
N ILE A 162 -5.46 -2.29 -5.24
CA ILE A 162 -4.88 -0.95 -5.31
C ILE A 162 -3.78 -0.83 -4.26
N PHE A 163 -2.54 -0.68 -4.72
CA PHE A 163 -1.39 -0.43 -3.87
C PHE A 163 -0.71 0.90 -4.22
N GLU A 164 -0.72 1.82 -3.25
CA GLU A 164 0.00 3.09 -3.31
C GLU A 164 1.18 3.03 -2.35
N LEU A 165 2.37 3.09 -2.92
CA LEU A 165 3.63 3.05 -2.20
C LEU A 165 4.45 4.26 -2.61
N HIS A 166 4.35 5.32 -1.81
CA HIS A 166 5.00 6.59 -2.09
C HIS A 166 6.34 6.72 -1.34
N ASN A 167 7.32 7.38 -1.94
CA ASN A 167 8.60 7.72 -1.31
C ASN A 167 9.32 6.50 -0.71
N SER A 168 9.30 5.42 -1.48
CA SER A 168 9.56 4.04 -1.07
C SER A 168 11.03 3.74 -0.85
N ASN A 169 11.91 4.65 -1.31
CA ASN A 169 13.37 4.49 -1.34
C ASN A 169 13.78 3.04 -1.70
N LEU A 170 13.21 2.52 -2.79
CA LEU A 170 13.42 1.13 -3.20
C LEU A 170 14.83 0.99 -3.77
N ASN A 171 15.74 0.51 -2.94
CA ASN A 171 17.05 0.06 -3.41
C ASN A 171 16.93 -1.20 -4.31
N SER A 172 18.05 -1.69 -4.82
CA SER A 172 18.09 -2.87 -5.71
C SER A 172 17.46 -4.13 -5.10
N LYS A 173 17.62 -4.33 -3.78
CA LYS A 173 17.01 -5.46 -3.06
C LYS A 173 15.50 -5.30 -2.94
N GLY A 174 15.03 -4.13 -2.53
CA GLY A 174 13.59 -3.80 -2.47
C GLY A 174 12.92 -3.96 -3.83
N THR A 175 13.59 -3.53 -4.90
CA THR A 175 13.06 -3.66 -6.27
C THR A 175 12.99 -5.11 -6.74
N THR A 176 13.96 -5.96 -6.35
CA THR A 176 13.91 -7.39 -6.65
C THR A 176 12.72 -8.07 -5.96
N ILE A 177 12.49 -7.73 -4.69
CA ILE A 177 11.34 -8.25 -3.93
C ILE A 177 10.02 -7.76 -4.55
N LEU A 178 9.97 -6.50 -4.97
CA LEU A 178 8.80 -5.94 -5.64
C LEU A 178 8.53 -6.61 -6.99
N GLN A 179 9.58 -6.90 -7.78
CA GLN A 179 9.45 -7.67 -9.00
C GLN A 179 8.75 -9.00 -8.72
N ASP A 180 9.23 -9.76 -7.75
CA ASP A 180 8.69 -11.08 -7.45
C ASP A 180 7.24 -10.99 -6.94
N ALA A 181 6.93 -9.96 -6.16
CA ALA A 181 5.58 -9.68 -5.70
C ALA A 181 4.63 -9.37 -6.87
N ILE A 182 5.03 -8.50 -7.81
CA ILE A 182 4.22 -8.18 -8.99
C ILE A 182 4.05 -9.40 -9.89
N ILE A 183 5.08 -10.24 -10.07
CA ILE A 183 4.97 -11.45 -10.90
C ILE A 183 3.95 -12.44 -10.32
N GLN A 184 3.94 -12.62 -9.00
CA GLN A 184 3.07 -13.59 -8.33
C GLN A 184 1.66 -13.07 -8.09
N ASN A 185 1.51 -11.76 -7.91
CA ASN A 185 0.24 -11.15 -7.59
C ASN A 185 -0.66 -11.05 -8.84
N THR A 186 -1.84 -11.66 -8.76
CA THR A 186 -2.85 -11.70 -9.83
C THR A 186 -4.07 -10.83 -9.54
N ALA A 187 -4.13 -10.20 -8.35
CA ALA A 187 -5.23 -9.33 -7.94
C ALA A 187 -4.88 -7.83 -8.10
N LEU A 188 -3.60 -7.48 -8.05
CA LEU A 188 -3.11 -6.12 -8.09
C LEU A 188 -3.28 -5.53 -9.49
N THR A 189 -4.27 -4.65 -9.63
CA THR A 189 -4.62 -3.97 -10.89
C THR A 189 -4.05 -2.56 -10.99
N TYR A 190 -3.75 -1.94 -9.85
CA TYR A 190 -3.26 -0.57 -9.73
C TYR A 190 -2.05 -0.52 -8.80
N LEU A 191 -0.93 -0.02 -9.31
CA LEU A 191 0.29 0.19 -8.55
C LEU A 191 0.79 1.62 -8.75
N ASN A 192 0.94 2.35 -7.65
CA ASN A 192 1.56 3.67 -7.66
C ASN A 192 2.86 3.64 -6.86
N LEU A 193 3.99 3.90 -7.53
CA LEU A 193 5.33 3.97 -6.96
C LEU A 193 5.90 5.39 -7.01
N TYR A 194 5.05 6.41 -7.10
CA TYR A 194 5.46 7.81 -7.14
C TYR A 194 6.47 8.15 -6.03
N ASN A 195 7.55 8.82 -6.41
CA ASN A 195 8.57 9.25 -5.47
C ASN A 195 8.82 10.74 -5.63
N PHE A 196 8.40 11.55 -4.66
CA PHE A 196 8.72 12.99 -4.68
C PHE A 196 10.09 13.18 -4.01
N THR A 197 11.10 13.54 -4.80
CA THR A 197 12.43 13.92 -4.27
C THR A 197 12.63 15.43 -4.43
N GLU A 198 12.53 16.17 -3.33
CA GLU A 198 12.81 17.63 -3.30
C GLU A 198 14.30 17.95 -3.56
N SER A 199 15.21 16.98 -3.43
CA SER A 199 16.67 17.16 -3.56
C SER A 199 17.26 16.42 -4.77
N THR A 200 17.95 17.16 -5.64
CA THR A 200 18.74 16.61 -6.76
C THR A 200 20.02 15.88 -6.31
N GLU A 201 20.32 15.86 -5.01
CA GLU A 201 21.52 15.22 -4.45
C GLU A 201 21.28 13.79 -3.96
N ASP A 202 20.03 13.36 -3.78
CA ASP A 202 19.65 11.99 -3.36
C ASP A 202 19.37 11.04 -4.54
N LEU A 203 19.96 11.31 -5.72
CA LEU A 203 19.76 10.52 -6.95
C LEU A 203 20.16 9.03 -6.82
N CYS A 204 20.85 8.64 -5.75
CA CYS A 204 21.22 7.26 -5.43
C CYS A 204 20.08 6.39 -4.85
N ASN A 205 18.89 6.96 -4.63
CA ASN A 205 17.76 6.34 -3.92
C ASN A 205 16.50 6.12 -4.78
N SER A 206 16.63 6.16 -6.10
CA SER A 206 15.53 6.09 -7.06
C SER A 206 15.61 4.81 -7.92
N VAL A 207 14.57 4.49 -8.68
CA VAL A 207 14.55 3.37 -9.66
C VAL A 207 15.59 3.58 -10.79
N ALA A 208 16.37 4.66 -10.74
CA ALA A 208 17.47 5.01 -11.65
C ALA A 208 18.53 3.94 -11.87
N ASP A 209 18.73 2.99 -10.94
CA ASP A 209 19.62 1.87 -11.21
C ASP A 209 19.06 1.05 -12.39
N ALA A 210 19.91 0.77 -13.38
CA ALA A 210 19.58 -0.08 -14.51
C ALA A 210 19.06 -1.46 -14.07
N LEU A 211 19.50 -1.95 -12.90
CA LEU A 211 18.96 -3.17 -12.29
C LEU A 211 17.50 -3.03 -11.88
N CYS A 212 17.10 -1.87 -11.37
CA CYS A 212 15.73 -1.58 -10.96
C CYS A 212 14.79 -1.47 -12.17
N GLY A 213 15.18 -0.73 -13.22
CA GLY A 213 14.42 -0.68 -14.48
C GLY A 213 14.28 -2.05 -15.16
N LYS A 214 15.32 -2.89 -15.10
CA LYS A 214 15.28 -4.28 -15.60
C LYS A 214 14.29 -5.14 -14.80
N ALA A 215 14.31 -5.03 -13.48
CA ALA A 215 13.44 -5.80 -12.61
C ALA A 215 11.96 -5.45 -12.84
N LEU A 216 11.62 -4.16 -12.90
CA LEU A 216 10.26 -3.72 -13.24
C LEU A 216 9.85 -4.15 -14.65
N GLY A 217 10.73 -4.01 -15.65
CA GLY A 217 10.45 -4.49 -17.00
C GLY A 217 10.16 -5.99 -17.06
N ASN A 218 10.91 -6.80 -16.32
CA ASN A 218 10.67 -8.25 -16.21
C ASN A 218 9.34 -8.56 -15.50
N ALA A 219 9.00 -7.82 -14.44
CA ALA A 219 7.71 -7.96 -13.77
C ALA A 219 6.55 -7.67 -14.73
N LEU A 220 6.64 -6.55 -15.47
CA LEU A 220 5.63 -6.16 -16.47
C LEU A 220 5.51 -7.16 -17.63
N CYS A 221 6.58 -7.83 -18.04
CA CYS A 221 6.50 -8.86 -19.07
C CYS A 221 5.66 -10.08 -18.66
N LYS A 222 5.61 -10.38 -17.36
CA LYS A 222 5.07 -11.63 -16.81
C LYS A 222 3.75 -11.44 -16.10
N ASN A 223 3.52 -10.25 -15.53
CA ASN A 223 2.29 -9.95 -14.84
C ASN A 223 1.14 -9.82 -15.85
N VAL A 224 -0.01 -10.38 -15.49
CA VAL A 224 -1.21 -10.45 -16.32
C VAL A 224 -2.42 -9.71 -15.72
N ALA A 225 -2.22 -8.95 -14.65
CA ALA A 225 -3.29 -8.31 -13.88
C ALA A 225 -3.18 -6.78 -13.82
N LEU A 226 -1.96 -6.24 -13.85
CA LEU A 226 -1.69 -4.83 -13.67
C LEU A 226 -2.16 -4.04 -14.90
N THR A 227 -3.05 -3.10 -14.67
CA THR A 227 -3.65 -2.23 -15.70
C THR A 227 -3.21 -0.79 -15.57
N TYR A 228 -2.81 -0.37 -14.36
CA TYR A 228 -2.33 0.97 -14.05
C TYR A 228 -1.00 0.90 -13.31
N LEU A 229 -0.02 1.64 -13.81
CA LEU A 229 1.29 1.79 -13.17
C LEU A 229 1.71 3.26 -13.19
N ASN A 230 1.98 3.81 -12.01
CA ASN A 230 2.64 5.10 -11.86
C ASN A 230 4.08 4.92 -11.35
N LEU A 231 5.04 5.39 -12.14
CA LEU A 231 6.47 5.46 -11.88
C LEU A 231 7.00 6.90 -11.94
N SER A 232 6.15 7.92 -11.86
CA SER A 232 6.57 9.33 -11.92
C SER A 232 7.63 9.66 -10.88
N GLU A 233 8.55 10.56 -11.27
CA GLU A 233 9.65 11.07 -10.43
C GLU A 233 10.60 9.99 -9.85
N ASN A 234 10.73 8.84 -10.53
CA ASN A 234 11.62 7.75 -10.10
C ASN A 234 13.00 7.75 -10.76
N SER A 235 13.35 8.81 -11.50
CA SER A 235 14.64 8.98 -12.19
C SER A 235 15.10 7.76 -13.01
N ILE A 236 14.18 7.01 -13.63
CA ILE A 236 14.42 5.73 -14.33
C ILE A 236 15.62 5.77 -15.32
N GLY A 237 15.85 6.92 -15.96
CA GLY A 237 16.98 7.13 -16.85
C GLY A 237 16.88 6.37 -18.18
N SER A 238 17.80 6.66 -19.10
CA SER A 238 17.84 6.01 -20.43
C SER A 238 17.92 4.48 -20.39
N LYS A 239 18.69 3.91 -19.46
CA LYS A 239 18.82 2.46 -19.31
C LYS A 239 17.52 1.81 -18.84
N GLY A 240 16.84 2.42 -17.87
CA GLY A 240 15.53 1.95 -17.41
C GLY A 240 14.46 2.11 -18.49
N GLY A 241 14.48 3.22 -19.24
CA GLY A 241 13.59 3.42 -20.40
C GLY A 241 13.73 2.32 -21.46
N LYS A 242 14.95 1.92 -21.78
CA LYS A 242 15.21 0.77 -22.68
C LYS A 242 14.71 -0.57 -22.11
N ALA A 243 14.74 -0.75 -20.79
CA ALA A 243 14.22 -1.94 -20.13
C ALA A 243 12.68 -1.98 -20.16
N LEU A 244 12.02 -0.85 -19.87
CA LEU A 244 10.58 -0.71 -20.02
C LEU A 244 10.13 -0.95 -21.47
N ALA A 245 10.85 -0.39 -22.45
CA ALA A 245 10.57 -0.63 -23.86
C ALA A 245 10.55 -2.12 -24.22
N LYS A 246 11.50 -2.92 -23.71
CA LYS A 246 11.50 -4.38 -23.90
C LYS A 246 10.27 -5.04 -23.31
N ALA A 247 9.74 -4.50 -22.21
CA ALA A 247 8.54 -5.03 -21.57
C ALA A 247 7.27 -4.76 -22.37
N PHE A 248 7.12 -3.53 -22.89
CA PHE A 248 5.94 -3.12 -23.65
C PHE A 248 5.78 -3.79 -25.01
N TYR A 249 6.82 -4.44 -25.55
CA TYR A 249 6.68 -5.35 -26.68
C TYR A 249 5.84 -6.60 -26.37
N LYS A 250 5.77 -7.02 -25.10
CA LYS A 250 5.09 -8.26 -24.66
C LYS A 250 3.91 -8.02 -23.73
N ASN A 251 3.96 -6.95 -22.93
CA ASN A 251 2.88 -6.63 -22.02
C ASN A 251 1.61 -6.28 -22.83
N THR A 252 0.52 -6.95 -22.46
CA THR A 252 -0.79 -6.85 -23.12
C THR A 252 -1.90 -6.53 -22.13
N THR A 253 -1.53 -6.00 -20.96
CA THR A 253 -2.46 -5.80 -19.83
C THR A 253 -2.43 -4.38 -19.28
N LEU A 254 -1.30 -3.70 -19.37
CA LEU A 254 -1.17 -2.32 -18.90
C LEU A 254 -1.87 -1.37 -19.87
N ASN A 255 -2.80 -0.58 -19.33
CA ASN A 255 -3.60 0.41 -20.05
C ASN A 255 -3.16 1.84 -19.74
N HIS A 256 -2.63 2.08 -18.54
CA HIS A 256 -2.17 3.38 -18.08
C HIS A 256 -0.75 3.29 -17.54
N LEU A 257 0.14 4.12 -18.08
CA LEU A 257 1.51 4.31 -17.60
C LEU A 257 1.75 5.79 -17.33
N ASP A 258 2.18 6.10 -16.12
CA ASP A 258 2.72 7.41 -15.77
C ASP A 258 4.22 7.26 -15.52
N ILE A 259 5.03 7.93 -16.33
CA ILE A 259 6.48 8.02 -16.21
C ILE A 259 6.92 9.49 -16.22
N TYR A 260 6.06 10.41 -15.79
CA TYR A 260 6.39 11.83 -15.65
C TYR A 260 7.74 12.03 -14.94
N TYR A 261 8.59 12.89 -15.47
CA TYR A 261 9.83 13.35 -14.86
C TYR A 261 10.81 12.23 -14.44
N ASN A 262 11.24 11.42 -15.40
CA ASN A 262 12.09 10.23 -15.18
C ASN A 262 13.44 10.26 -15.91
N TYR A 263 13.81 11.39 -16.51
CA TYR A 263 15.11 11.59 -17.18
C TYR A 263 15.45 10.51 -18.23
N LEU A 264 14.46 10.02 -18.98
CA LEU A 264 14.71 8.96 -19.97
C LEU A 264 15.74 9.36 -21.04
N GLY A 265 15.82 10.65 -21.38
CA GLY A 265 16.68 11.16 -22.42
C GLY A 265 16.32 10.63 -23.82
N PRO A 266 17.01 11.10 -24.88
CA PRO A 266 16.63 10.77 -26.25
C PRO A 266 16.68 9.28 -26.59
N GLU A 267 17.66 8.56 -26.05
CA GLU A 267 17.81 7.12 -26.33
C GLU A 267 16.75 6.26 -25.63
N GLY A 268 16.44 6.57 -24.38
CA GLY A 268 15.42 5.86 -23.61
C GLY A 268 14.03 6.13 -24.18
N GLY A 269 13.75 7.41 -24.48
CA GLY A 269 12.52 7.85 -25.13
C GLY A 269 12.31 7.21 -26.49
N LEU A 270 13.33 7.20 -27.36
CA LEU A 270 13.22 6.58 -28.68
C LEU A 270 12.95 5.06 -28.61
N ALA A 271 13.59 4.36 -27.66
CA ALA A 271 13.33 2.94 -27.45
C ALA A 271 11.88 2.69 -27.00
N LEU A 272 11.39 3.49 -26.05
CA LEU A 272 10.02 3.40 -25.56
C LEU A 272 9.00 3.73 -26.65
N GLY A 273 9.21 4.81 -27.42
CA GLY A 273 8.36 5.20 -28.54
C GLY A 273 8.22 4.09 -29.58
N LYS A 274 9.33 3.46 -30.00
CA LYS A 274 9.30 2.34 -30.93
C LYS A 274 8.55 1.12 -30.40
N ALA A 275 8.69 0.81 -29.10
CA ALA A 275 7.97 -0.29 -28.48
C ALA A 275 6.46 -0.02 -28.42
N LEU A 276 6.08 1.19 -28.01
CA LEU A 276 4.68 1.59 -27.86
C LEU A 276 3.96 1.84 -29.19
N ASN A 277 4.69 2.09 -30.28
CA ASN A 277 4.11 2.18 -31.62
C ASN A 277 3.38 0.88 -32.02
N GLY A 278 3.90 -0.29 -31.61
CA GLY A 278 3.27 -1.58 -31.84
C GLY A 278 2.36 -2.07 -30.70
N ASN A 279 2.37 -1.39 -29.55
CA ASN A 279 1.53 -1.74 -28.42
C ASN A 279 0.10 -1.21 -28.63
N THR A 280 -0.89 -2.09 -28.48
CA THR A 280 -2.32 -1.80 -28.70
C THR A 280 -3.14 -1.77 -27.41
N THR A 281 -2.52 -2.04 -26.26
CA THR A 281 -3.21 -2.14 -24.96
C THR A 281 -3.05 -0.87 -24.14
N LEU A 282 -1.91 -0.19 -24.25
CA LEU A 282 -1.69 1.08 -23.57
C LEU A 282 -2.56 2.17 -24.20
N ILE A 283 -3.42 2.77 -23.37
CA ILE A 283 -4.40 3.80 -23.72
C ILE A 283 -3.87 5.19 -23.32
N SER A 284 -3.21 5.27 -22.17
CA SER A 284 -2.72 6.53 -21.59
C SER A 284 -1.25 6.43 -21.24
N LEU A 285 -0.49 7.44 -21.63
CA LEU A 285 0.92 7.61 -21.28
C LEU A 285 1.18 9.06 -20.88
N ASP A 286 1.57 9.29 -19.63
CA ASP A 286 2.23 10.53 -19.25
C ASP A 286 3.74 10.33 -19.33
N PHE A 287 4.40 11.11 -20.19
CA PHE A 287 5.84 11.07 -20.41
C PHE A 287 6.50 12.45 -20.30
N ASP A 288 5.80 13.44 -19.76
CA ASP A 288 6.31 14.81 -19.67
C ASP A 288 7.54 14.88 -18.75
N GLY A 289 8.41 15.87 -18.96
CA GLY A 289 9.62 16.04 -18.14
C GLY A 289 10.75 15.01 -18.37
N ASN A 290 10.76 14.28 -19.48
CA ASN A 290 11.72 13.20 -19.74
C ASN A 290 12.85 13.50 -20.74
N ASP A 291 12.85 14.67 -21.39
CA ASP A 291 13.82 15.05 -22.43
C ASP A 291 14.01 13.96 -23.52
N ILE A 292 12.90 13.45 -24.07
CA ILE A 292 12.91 12.28 -24.97
C ILE A 292 13.33 12.60 -26.42
N GLY A 293 13.43 13.89 -26.76
CA GLY A 293 13.76 14.38 -28.10
C GLY A 293 12.66 14.14 -29.16
N THR A 294 12.74 14.94 -30.22
CA THR A 294 11.71 15.03 -31.28
C THR A 294 11.39 13.72 -31.97
N LYS A 295 12.38 12.83 -32.16
CA LYS A 295 12.15 11.51 -32.78
C LYS A 295 11.28 10.61 -31.93
N ALA A 296 11.43 10.65 -30.60
CA ALA A 296 10.60 9.85 -29.71
C ALA A 296 9.17 10.41 -29.65
N GLU A 297 9.04 11.75 -29.60
CA GLU A 297 7.75 12.45 -29.66
C GLU A 297 6.94 12.02 -30.89
N MET A 298 7.57 11.90 -32.07
CA MET A 298 6.90 11.41 -33.28
C MET A 298 6.23 10.03 -33.12
N TYR A 299 6.81 9.11 -32.35
CA TYR A 299 6.20 7.80 -32.08
C TYR A 299 5.12 7.86 -31.00
N LEU A 300 5.21 8.83 -30.09
CA LEU A 300 4.35 8.96 -28.92
C LEU A 300 3.19 9.95 -29.13
N GLN A 301 3.09 10.61 -30.29
CA GLN A 301 2.05 11.62 -30.58
C GLN A 301 0.63 11.14 -30.29
N LYS A 302 0.35 9.83 -30.41
CA LYS A 302 -0.97 9.26 -30.09
C LYS A 302 -1.37 9.40 -28.62
N PHE A 303 -0.44 9.75 -27.74
CA PHE A 303 -0.65 9.94 -26.30
C PHE A 303 -0.55 11.41 -25.85
N SER A 304 -0.18 12.34 -26.73
CA SER A 304 0.05 13.76 -26.40
C SER A 304 -1.23 14.61 -26.41
N VAL A 305 -2.29 14.14 -25.72
CA VAL A 305 -3.61 14.79 -25.68
C VAL A 305 -3.74 15.78 -24.54
#